data_AF-A0A4Z1T2C0-F1
#
_entry.id   AF-A0A4Z1T2C0-F1
#
_cell.length_a   1.000
_cell.length_b   1.000
_cell.length_c   1.000
_cell.angle_alpha   90.00
_cell.angle_beta   90.00
_cell.angle_gamma   90.00
#
_symmetry.space_group_name_H-M   'P 1'
#
loop_
_entity.id
_entity.type
_entity.pdbx_description
1 polymer ?
#
loop_
_entity_poly.entity_id
_entity_poly.type
_entity_poly.pdbx_seq_one_letter_code
_entity_poly.pdbx_strand_id
1 'polypeptide(L)'
;MELPVAKVKRIIKATVRAKSVAQGGVLLVGFAAQYITKYLLEAAHREATRMGRKTVSYDDIVAAVEKTKGLAFLRETFPKPTVIHKPHHAAQQ
;
A
#
# COMPACT_ATOMS: atom_id res chain seq x y z
N MET A 1 5.51 -16.97 -9.65
CA MET A 1 5.06 -16.22 -8.46
C MET A 1 6.26 -16.09 -7.55
N GLU A 2 6.72 -14.87 -7.29
CA GLU A 2 7.94 -14.63 -6.48
C GLU A 2 7.67 -14.62 -4.97
N LEU A 3 6.39 -14.48 -4.57
CA LEU A 3 6.01 -14.47 -3.17
C LEU A 3 6.11 -15.88 -2.55
N PRO A 4 6.67 -16.02 -1.33
CA PRO A 4 6.73 -17.33 -0.66
C PRO A 4 5.34 -17.88 -0.32
N VAL A 5 4.98 -19.00 -0.94
CA VAL A 5 3.67 -19.66 -0.79
C VAL A 5 3.28 -19.89 0.67
N ALA A 6 4.24 -20.33 1.51
CA ALA A 6 4.00 -20.56 2.93
C ALA A 6 3.59 -19.28 3.68
N LYS A 7 4.19 -18.13 3.35
CA LYS A 7 3.85 -16.83 3.95
C LYS A 7 2.47 -16.36 3.48
N VAL A 8 2.17 -16.50 2.18
CA VAL A 8 0.85 -16.18 1.62
C VAL A 8 -0.24 -17.00 2.32
N LYS A 9 -0.05 -18.31 2.45
CA LYS A 9 -0.98 -19.21 3.16
C LYS A 9 -1.21 -18.79 4.61
N ARG A 10 -0.14 -18.39 5.32
CA ARG A 10 -0.23 -17.92 6.71
C ARG A 10 -1.06 -16.64 6.83
N ILE A 11 -0.84 -15.67 5.95
CA ILE A 11 -1.61 -14.41 5.93
C ILE A 11 -3.08 -14.69 5.66
N ILE A 12 -3.41 -15.49 4.63
CA ILE A 12 -4.80 -15.82 4.30
C ILE A 12 -5.50 -16.46 5.50
N LYS A 13 -4.89 -17.46 6.13
CA LYS A 13 -5.48 -18.13 7.30
C LYS A 13 -5.74 -17.17 8.46
N ALA A 14 -4.83 -16.22 8.70
CA ALA A 14 -5.00 -15.21 9.74
C ALA A 14 -6.18 -14.27 9.42
N THR A 15 -6.38 -13.91 8.15
CA THR A 15 -7.48 -13.03 7.72
C THR A 15 -8.84 -13.71 7.77
N VAL A 16 -8.97 -14.91 7.17
CA VAL A 16 -10.28 -15.58 7.03
C VAL A 16 -10.63 -16.52 8.20
N ARG A 17 -9.74 -16.63 9.20
CA ARG A 17 -9.86 -17.57 10.34
C ARG A 17 -10.19 -19.01 9.93
N ALA A 18 -9.73 -19.44 8.75
CA ALA A 18 -10.01 -20.77 8.21
C ALA A 18 -9.00 -21.82 8.70
N LYS A 19 -9.48 -23.02 9.02
CA LYS A 19 -8.62 -24.17 9.40
C LYS A 19 -7.70 -24.58 8.25
N SER A 20 -8.22 -24.61 7.03
CA SER A 20 -7.51 -24.97 5.80
C SER A 20 -7.82 -23.99 4.67
N VAL A 21 -6.90 -23.91 3.71
CA VAL A 21 -7.04 -23.11 2.49
C VAL A 21 -6.51 -23.99 1.36
N ALA A 22 -7.28 -24.12 0.28
CA ALA A 22 -6.89 -24.89 -0.89
C ALA A 22 -5.64 -24.28 -1.55
N GLN A 23 -4.74 -25.13 -2.04
CA GLN A 23 -3.48 -24.68 -2.63
C GLN A 23 -3.70 -23.73 -3.81
N GLY A 24 -4.69 -24.00 -4.67
CA GLY A 24 -5.06 -23.12 -5.77
C GLY A 24 -5.48 -21.73 -5.31
N GLY A 25 -6.22 -21.63 -4.19
CA GLY A 25 -6.59 -20.35 -3.60
C GLY A 25 -5.39 -19.55 -3.07
N VAL A 26 -4.42 -20.23 -2.46
CA VAL A 26 -3.17 -19.60 -2.01
C VAL A 26 -2.41 -19.00 -3.20
N LEU A 27 -2.31 -19.74 -4.31
CA LEU A 27 -1.62 -19.27 -5.51
C LEU A 27 -2.34 -18.10 -6.18
N LEU A 28 -3.67 -18.16 -6.27
CA LEU A 28 -4.47 -17.07 -6.86
C LEU A 28 -4.33 -15.77 -6.06
N VAL A 29 -4.44 -15.84 -4.73
CA VAL A 29 -4.25 -14.66 -3.87
C VAL A 29 -2.82 -14.15 -3.96
N GLY A 30 -1.81 -15.03 -4.01
CA GLY A 30 -0.42 -14.63 -4.20
C GLY A 30 -0.20 -13.91 -5.53
N PHE A 31 -0.79 -14.40 -6.62
CA PHE A 31 -0.75 -13.74 -7.92
C PHE A 31 -1.44 -12.36 -7.88
N ALA A 32 -2.65 -12.29 -7.30
CA ALA A 32 -3.38 -11.04 -7.18
C ALA A 32 -2.61 -10.00 -6.34
N ALA A 33 -2.00 -10.41 -5.23
CA ALA A 33 -1.16 -9.54 -4.41
C ALA A 33 0.06 -9.01 -5.19
N GLN A 34 0.72 -9.87 -5.99
CA GLN A 34 1.84 -9.47 -6.83
C GLN A 34 1.39 -8.48 -7.92
N TYR A 35 0.25 -8.73 -8.56
CA TYR A 35 -0.32 -7.84 -9.58
C TYR A 35 -0.68 -6.47 -9.01
N ILE A 36 -1.37 -6.43 -7.87
CA ILE A 36 -1.71 -5.18 -7.15
C ILE A 36 -0.43 -4.41 -6.79
N THR A 37 0.60 -5.11 -6.29
CA THR A 37 1.88 -4.47 -5.95
C THR A 37 2.55 -3.84 -7.17
N LYS A 38 2.58 -4.56 -8.31
CA LYS A 38 3.10 -4.00 -9.58
C LYS A 38 2.32 -2.77 -10.02
N TYR A 39 0.99 -2.84 -10.00
CA TYR A 39 0.12 -1.74 -10.41
C TYR A 39 0.30 -0.49 -9.52
N LEU A 40 0.43 -0.69 -8.20
CA LEU A 40 0.74 0.38 -7.24
C LEU A 40 2.11 1.02 -7.53
N LEU A 41 3.15 0.20 -7.71
CA LEU A 41 4.50 0.70 -7.94
C LEU A 41 4.62 1.45 -9.28
N GLU A 42 3.96 0.99 -10.33
CA GLU A 42 3.90 1.70 -11.61
C GLU A 42 3.19 3.04 -11.47
N ALA A 43 2.10 3.10 -10.71
CA ALA A 43 1.39 4.35 -10.43
C ALA A 43 2.25 5.33 -9.62
N ALA A 44 2.93 4.85 -8.57
CA ALA A 44 3.84 5.67 -7.77
C ALA A 44 5.06 6.14 -8.59
N HIS A 45 5.61 5.28 -9.46
CA HIS A 45 6.71 5.65 -10.34
C HIS A 45 6.32 6.75 -11.34
N ARG A 46 5.08 6.73 -11.85
CA ARG A 46 4.56 7.83 -12.68
C ARG A 46 4.50 9.15 -11.91
N GLU A 47 4.08 9.13 -10.64
CA GLU A 47 4.07 10.33 -9.80
C GLU A 47 5.49 10.85 -9.51
N ALA A 48 6.45 9.96 -9.20
CA ALA A 48 7.84 10.34 -9.01
C ALA A 48 8.43 10.99 -10.28
N THR A 49 8.20 10.36 -11.43
CA THR A 49 8.68 10.83 -12.74
C THR A 49 8.05 12.16 -13.12
N ARG A 50 6.77 12.37 -12.80
CA ARG A 50 6.07 13.66 -13.00
C ARG A 50 6.74 14.80 -12.22
N MET A 51 7.40 14.49 -11.11
CA MET A 51 8.18 15.43 -10.29
C MET A 51 9.67 15.47 -10.66
N GLY A 52 10.06 14.89 -11.80
CA GLY A 52 11.45 14.85 -12.27
C GLY A 52 12.37 13.94 -11.44
N ARG A 53 11.81 13.07 -10.58
CA ARG A 53 12.57 12.18 -9.71
C ARG A 53 12.62 10.77 -10.29
N LYS A 54 13.77 10.10 -10.10
CA LYS A 54 13.98 8.69 -10.47
C LYS A 54 13.67 7.72 -9.32
N THR A 55 13.65 8.23 -8.09
CA THR A 55 13.38 7.47 -6.87
C THR A 55 11.95 7.72 -6.40
N VAL A 56 11.22 6.63 -6.14
CA VAL A 56 9.87 6.66 -5.56
C VAL A 56 9.96 6.95 -4.07
N SER A 57 9.25 7.98 -3.61
CA SER A 57 9.10 8.31 -2.20
C SER A 57 7.75 7.84 -1.66
N TYR A 58 7.56 7.91 -0.33
CA TYR A 58 6.27 7.62 0.30
C TYR A 58 5.15 8.53 -0.23
N ASP A 59 5.45 9.81 -0.45
CA ASP A 59 4.48 10.78 -0.98
C ASP A 59 3.97 10.39 -2.39
N ASP A 60 4.80 9.77 -3.21
CA ASP A 60 4.40 9.27 -4.52
C ASP A 60 3.42 8.09 -4.40
N ILE A 61 3.64 7.21 -3.42
CA ILE A 61 2.75 6.08 -3.14
C ILE A 61 1.41 6.60 -2.65
N VAL A 62 1.40 7.55 -1.71
CA VAL A 62 0.18 8.21 -1.23
C VAL A 62 -0.55 8.89 -2.39
N ALA A 63 0.16 9.65 -3.23
CA ALA A 63 -0.43 10.32 -4.38
C ALA A 63 -1.03 9.31 -5.38
N ALA A 64 -0.35 8.20 -5.63
CA ALA A 64 -0.84 7.14 -6.51
C ALA A 64 -2.12 6.48 -5.99
N VAL A 65 -2.19 6.18 -4.68
CA VAL A 65 -3.36 5.62 -4.01
C VAL A 65 -4.55 6.59 -4.04
N GLU A 66 -4.30 7.89 -3.88
CA GLU A 66 -5.36 8.91 -3.91
C GLU A 66 -5.96 9.11 -5.30
N LYS A 67 -5.10 9.16 -6.33
CA LYS A 67 -5.50 9.49 -7.72
C LYS A 67 -6.01 8.29 -8.50
N THR A 68 -5.63 7.07 -8.13
CA THR A 68 -5.97 5.87 -8.87
C THR A 68 -7.19 5.19 -8.26
N LYS A 69 -8.35 5.26 -8.92
CA LYS A 69 -9.62 4.69 -8.41
C LYS A 69 -9.50 3.22 -8.00
N GLY A 70 -8.77 2.41 -8.76
CA GLY A 70 -8.53 1.00 -8.46
C GLY A 70 -7.68 0.73 -7.22
N LEU A 71 -7.00 1.73 -6.68
CA LEU A 71 -6.16 1.65 -5.47
C LEU A 71 -6.84 2.28 -4.24
N ALA A 72 -8.07 2.78 -4.36
CA ALA A 72 -8.75 3.49 -3.28
C ALA A 72 -8.91 2.67 -1.99
N PHE A 73 -8.95 1.33 -2.09
CA PHE A 73 -9.00 0.42 -0.95
C PHE A 73 -7.74 0.46 -0.07
N LEU A 74 -6.64 1.07 -0.55
CA LEU A 74 -5.39 1.20 0.19
C LEU A 74 -5.25 2.53 0.94
N ARG A 75 -6.22 3.45 0.87
CA ARG A 75 -6.12 4.79 1.48
C ARG A 75 -5.87 4.74 2.98
N GLU A 76 -6.51 3.81 3.68
CA GLU A 76 -6.35 3.63 5.13
C GLU A 76 -4.99 3.00 5.48
N THR A 77 -4.39 2.27 4.55
CA THR A 77 -3.06 1.66 4.71
C THR A 77 -1.93 2.68 4.53
N PHE A 78 -2.15 3.74 3.75
CA PHE A 78 -1.16 4.79 3.46
C PHE A 78 -1.64 6.17 3.93
N PRO A 79 -1.71 6.43 5.25
CA PRO A 79 -2.21 7.68 5.77
C PRO A 79 -1.30 8.86 5.43
N LYS A 80 -1.90 10.00 5.10
CA LYS A 80 -1.17 11.26 5.01
C LYS A 80 -0.72 11.69 6.41
N PRO A 81 0.56 12.03 6.62
CA PRO A 81 1.00 12.62 7.88
C PRO A 81 0.20 13.89 8.17
N THR A 82 -0.57 13.88 9.26
CA THR A 82 -1.27 15.09 9.71
C THR A 82 -0.27 15.95 10.45
N VAL A 83 0.06 17.12 9.91
CA VAL A 83 0.89 18.10 10.62
C VAL A 83 0.04 18.69 11.75
N ILE A 84 0.28 18.24 12.97
CA ILE A 84 -0.35 18.83 14.16
C ILE A 84 0.34 20.17 14.40
N HIS A 85 -0.30 21.27 13.98
CA HIS A 85 0.16 22.60 14.34
C HIS A 85 -0.03 22.77 15.85
N LYS A 86 1.07 22.76 16.61
CA LYS A 86 1.02 23.06 18.04
C LYS A 86 0.64 24.53 18.19
N PRO A 87 -0.50 24.90 18.81
CA PRO A 87 -0.87 26.30 18.97
C PRO A 87 0.21 26.98 19.81
N HIS A 88 0.83 28.01 19.22
CA HIS A 88 1.83 28.83 19.88
C HIS A 88 1.11 29.71 20.92
N HIS A 89 1.02 29.25 22.17
CA HIS A 89 0.59 30.12 23.25
C HIS A 89 1.63 31.23 23.39
N ALA A 90 1.26 32.43 22.94
CA ALA A 90 2.01 33.66 23.16
C ALA A 90 2.09 33.91 24.66
N ALA A 91 3.24 33.64 25.26
CA ALA A 91 3.60 34.18 26.55
C ALA A 91 3.92 35.67 26.35
N GLN A 92 2.91 36.53 26.57
CA GLN A 92 3.13 37.95 26.84
C GLN A 92 3.67 38.05 28.26
N GLN A 93 4.91 38.54 28.40
CA GLN A 93 5.44 39.17 29.61
C GLN A 93 5.75 40.62 29.26
#